data_AF-A0A967G2S3-F1
#
_entry.id   AF-A0A967G2S3-F1
#
_cell.length_a   1.000
_cell.length_b   1.000
_cell.length_c   1.000
_cell.angle_alpha   90.00
_cell.angle_beta   90.00
_cell.angle_gamma   90.00
#
_symmetry.space_group_name_H-M   'P 1'
#
loop_
_entity.id
_entity.type
_entity.pdbx_description
1 polymer ?
#
loop_
_entity_poly.entity_id
_entity_poly.type
_entity_poly.pdbx_seq_one_letter_code
_entity_poly.pdbx_strand_id
1 'polypeptide(L)' 'EKNTEWKPKEKKVALCAEETDWGRDWIVAAKEQLKKRGWKIAEEDYTQIGQTDFYPLLSKYKSAGIE' A
#
# COMPACT_ATOMS: atom_id res chain seq x y z
N GLU A 1 24.15 -17.57 -2.26
CA GLU A 1 23.04 -16.70 -2.71
C GLU A 1 23.21 -15.34 -2.07
N LYS A 2 23.08 -14.23 -2.80
CA LYS A 2 23.13 -12.89 -2.17
C LYS A 2 21.80 -12.71 -1.42
N ASN A 3 21.87 -12.56 -0.10
CA ASN A 3 20.71 -12.24 0.72
C ASN A 3 20.29 -10.79 0.44
N THR A 4 19.27 -10.61 -0.43
CA THR A 4 18.73 -9.31 -0.86
C THR A 4 17.53 -8.88 -0.01
N GLU A 5 17.60 -9.07 1.31
CA GLU A 5 16.56 -8.58 2.21
C GLU A 5 16.47 -7.05 2.15
N TRP A 6 15.37 -6.56 1.61
CA TRP A 6 15.05 -5.13 1.62
C TRP A 6 14.77 -4.67 3.05
N LYS A 7 15.40 -3.57 3.45
CA LYS A 7 15.25 -2.95 4.77
C LYS A 7 14.74 -1.52 4.60
N PRO A 8 13.44 -1.27 4.82
CA PRO A 8 12.91 0.09 4.74
C PRO A 8 13.48 0.95 5.88
N LYS A 9 13.57 2.26 5.63
CA LYS A 9 13.92 3.24 6.69
C LYS A 9 12.86 3.28 7.79
N GLU A 10 11.58 3.21 7.41
CA GLU A 10 10.43 3.15 8.32
C GLU A 10 9.48 2.06 7.83
N LYS A 11 8.88 1.29 8.74
CA LYS A 11 7.81 0.32 8.40
C LYS A 11 6.51 1.07 8.08
N LYS A 12 6.48 1.76 6.95
CA LYS A 12 5.36 2.58 6.49
C LYS A 12 4.88 2.07 5.12
N VAL A 13 3.57 1.98 4.94
CA VAL A 13 2.98 1.37 3.73
C VAL A 13 1.71 2.09 3.32
N ALA A 14 1.50 2.25 2.01
CA ALA A 14 0.22 2.58 1.41
C ALA A 14 -0.46 1.31 0.90
N LEU A 15 -1.78 1.26 0.98
CA LEU A 15 -2.57 0.18 0.38
C LEU A 15 -3.45 0.76 -0.72
N CYS A 16 -3.45 0.09 -1.87
CA CYS A 16 -4.32 0.39 -2.99
C CYS A 16 -5.04 -0.88 -3.43
N ALA A 17 -6.32 -0.78 -3.72
CA ALA A 17 -7.09 -1.87 -4.31
C ALA A 17 -8.15 -1.32 -5.26
N GLU A 18 -8.81 -2.19 -6.01
CA GLU A 18 -9.95 -1.77 -6.82
C GLU A 18 -11.16 -1.44 -5.94
N GLU A 19 -11.95 -0.47 -6.37
CA GLU A 19 -13.20 -0.03 -5.72
C GLU A 19 -14.30 -1.08 -5.96
N THR A 20 -14.14 -2.21 -5.28
CA THR A 20 -15.03 -3.37 -5.28
C THR A 20 -15.12 -3.95 -3.86
N ASP A 21 -16.13 -4.76 -3.59
CA ASP A 21 -16.26 -5.46 -2.30
C ASP A 21 -15.01 -6.29 -1.99
N TRP A 22 -14.50 -7.01 -3.00
CA TRP A 22 -13.29 -7.80 -2.84
C TRP A 22 -12.05 -6.95 -2.53
N GLY A 23 -11.89 -5.80 -3.21
CA GLY A 23 -10.78 -4.89 -2.94
C GLY A 23 -10.83 -4.28 -1.54
N ARG A 24 -12.03 -3.95 -1.05
CA ARG A 24 -12.25 -3.47 0.32
C ARG A 24 -11.90 -4.53 1.37
N ASP A 25 -12.38 -5.76 1.18
CA ASP A 25 -12.07 -6.88 2.08
C ASP A 25 -10.57 -7.19 2.09
N TRP A 26 -9.91 -7.13 0.93
CA TRP A 26 -8.47 -7.31 0.83
C TRP A 26 -7.71 -6.25 1.64
N ILE A 27 -8.08 -4.97 1.52
CA ILE A 27 -7.44 -3.89 2.28
C ILE A 27 -7.66 -4.09 3.79
N VAL A 28 -8.85 -4.49 4.23
CA VAL A 28 -9.12 -4.79 5.65
C VAL A 28 -8.17 -5.88 6.16
N ALA A 29 -8.09 -7.01 5.46
CA ALA A 29 -7.20 -8.12 5.83
C ALA A 29 -5.72 -7.72 5.82
N ALA A 30 -5.28 -6.98 4.79
CA ALA A 30 -3.90 -6.51 4.68
C ALA A 30 -3.52 -5.57 5.84
N LYS A 31 -4.38 -4.59 6.17
CA LYS A 31 -4.16 -3.66 7.29
C LYS A 31 -3.96 -4.40 8.61
N GLU A 32 -4.81 -5.39 8.91
CA GLU A 32 -4.68 -6.17 10.14
C GLU A 32 -3.33 -6.90 10.21
N GLN A 33 -2.93 -7.55 9.13
CA GLN A 33 -1.69 -8.32 9.05
C GLN A 33 -0.44 -7.45 9.12
N LEU A 34 -0.47 -6.28 8.49
CA LEU A 34 0.62 -5.31 8.49
C LEU A 34 0.79 -4.66 9.86
N LYS A 35 -0.31 -4.23 10.48
CA LYS A 35 -0.30 -3.68 11.85
C LYS A 35 0.25 -4.68 12.86
N LYS A 36 -0.14 -5.95 12.78
CA LYS A 36 0.42 -7.05 13.62
C LYS A 36 1.93 -7.21 13.48
N ARG A 37 2.50 -6.83 12.33
CA ARG A 37 3.95 -6.88 12.04
C ARG A 37 4.69 -5.55 12.31
N GLY A 38 4.00 -4.59 12.92
CA GLY A 38 4.55 -3.29 13.29
C GLY A 38 4.62 -2.29 12.14
N TRP A 39 3.79 -2.46 11.10
CA TRP A 39 3.69 -1.48 10.01
C TRP A 39 2.65 -0.40 10.31
N LYS A 40 2.98 0.83 9.92
CA LYS A 40 2.08 1.98 9.89
C LYS A 40 1.43 2.07 8.52
N ILE A 41 0.10 2.02 8.49
CA ILE A 41 -0.69 2.29 7.29
C ILE A 41 -0.74 3.81 7.13
N ALA A 42 -0.12 4.32 6.07
CA ALA A 42 0.00 5.75 5.81
C ALA A 42 -1.12 6.27 4.91
N GLU A 43 -1.50 5.45 3.93
CA GLU A 43 -2.52 5.77 2.94
C GLU A 43 -3.33 4.52 2.63
N GLU A 44 -4.60 4.73 2.29
CA GLU A 44 -5.54 3.72 1.82
C GLU A 44 -6.34 4.35 0.68
N ASP A 45 -6.18 3.81 -0.53
CA ASP A 45 -6.79 4.35 -1.73
C ASP A 45 -7.49 3.24 -2.51
N TYR A 46 -8.54 3.63 -3.22
CA TYR A 46 -9.31 2.74 -4.08
C TYR A 46 -9.34 3.30 -5.50
N THR A 47 -9.08 2.45 -6.48
CA THR A 47 -9.08 2.82 -7.90
C THR A 47 -10.23 2.16 -8.64
N GLN A 48 -10.76 2.83 -9.66
CA GLN A 48 -11.79 2.23 -10.51
C GLN A 48 -11.20 1.10 -11.36
N ILE A 49 -12.02 0.09 -11.68
CA ILE A 49 -11.64 -0.96 -12.64
C ILE A 49 -11.32 -0.28 -13.99
N GLY A 50 -10.21 -0.68 -14.61
CA GLY A 50 -9.76 -0.10 -15.87
C GLY A 50 -8.97 1.20 -15.72
N GLN A 51 -8.67 1.66 -14.51
CA GLN A 51 -7.68 2.72 -14.29
C GLN A 51 -6.34 2.31 -14.88
N THR A 52 -5.76 3.16 -15.73
CA THR A 52 -4.44 2.91 -16.36
C THR A 52 -3.38 3.92 -15.94
N ASP A 53 -3.79 5.11 -15.48
CA ASP A 53 -2.88 6.15 -15.02
C ASP A 53 -2.76 6.16 -13.48
N PHE A 54 -1.63 5.69 -12.97
CA PHE A 54 -1.34 5.67 -11.53
C PHE A 54 -0.33 6.75 -11.10
N TYR A 55 0.14 7.61 -12.01
CA TYR A 55 1.12 8.65 -11.66
C TYR A 55 0.65 9.59 -10.55
N PRO A 56 -0.62 10.06 -10.52
CA PRO A 56 -1.11 10.87 -9.41
C PRO A 56 -1.02 10.14 -8.06
N LEU A 57 -1.39 8.86 -8.04
CA LEU A 57 -1.36 8.03 -6.82
C LEU A 57 0.07 7.78 -6.34
N LEU A 58 0.98 7.43 -7.25
CA LEU A 58 2.39 7.24 -6.93
C LEU A 58 3.04 8.55 -6.44
N SER A 59 2.66 9.69 -7.01
CA SER A 59 3.12 11.00 -6.56
C SER A 59 2.63 11.30 -5.14
N LYS A 60 1.36 11.01 -4.84
CA LYS A 60 0.81 11.10 -3.48
C LYS A 60 1.62 10.26 -2.49
N TYR A 61 1.91 9.00 -2.81
CA TYR A 61 2.67 8.10 -1.93
C TYR A 61 4.11 8.57 -1.71
N LYS A 62 4.77 9.04 -2.77
CA LYS A 62 6.12 9.61 -2.66
C LYS A 62 6.12 10.85 -1.76
N SER A 63 5.15 11.75 -1.91
CA SER A 63 4.99 12.92 -1.04
C SER A 63 4.69 12.54 0.41
N ALA A 64 4.00 11.41 0.62
CA ALA A 64 3.78 10.83 1.94
C ALA A 64 5.03 10.11 2.50
N GLY A 65 6.15 10.06 1.77
CA GLY A 65 7.39 9.41 2.23
C GLY A 65 7.30 7.88 2.26
N ILE A 66 6.56 7.31 1.32
CA ILE A 66 6.43 5.86 1.11
C ILE A 66 7.42 5.50 0.00
N GLU A 67 8.34 4.58 0.27
CA GLU A 67 9.50 4.24 -0.58
C GLU A 67 9.44 2.79 -1.06
#